data_AF-A0A257N7X3-F1
#
_entry.id   AF-A0A257N7X3-F1
#
_cell.length_a   1.000
_cell.length_b   1.000
_cell.length_c   1.000
_cell.angle_alpha   90.00
_cell.angle_beta   90.00
_cell.angle_gamma   90.00
#
_symmetry.space_group_name_H-M   'P 1'
#
loop_
_entity.id
_entity.type
_entity.pdbx_description
1 polymer ?
#
loop_
_entity_poly.entity_id
_entity_poly.type
_entity_poly.pdbx_seq_one_letter_code
_entity_poly.pdbx_strand_id
1 'polypeptide(L)'
;MIDTWNGRSVGGCTYYVAHPGGRSYDDFPVNDYAAETRRMTRFWDYGHTPGVIIRPPLATTPVAASEKPLLAKFSITNAVPRAMAPPAEELSTEYPFTLDLRHRNC
;
A
#
# COMPACT_ATOMS: atom_id res chain seq x y z
N MET A 1 0.20 14.91 1.34
CA MET A 1 0.53 15.73 2.53
C MET A 1 -0.70 16.57 2.88
N ILE A 2 -1.04 16.72 4.15
CA ILE A 2 -2.27 17.39 4.62
C ILE A 2 -1.88 18.56 5.51
N ASP A 3 -2.47 19.73 5.27
CA ASP A 3 -2.40 20.90 6.14
C ASP A 3 -3.34 20.69 7.32
N THR A 4 -2.76 20.54 8.51
CA THR A 4 -3.50 20.26 9.74
C THR A 4 -4.17 21.48 10.36
N TRP A 5 -3.78 22.71 9.99
CA TRP A 5 -4.43 23.92 10.49
C TRP A 5 -5.75 24.18 9.77
N ASN A 6 -5.74 24.00 8.44
CA ASN A 6 -6.93 24.20 7.61
C ASN A 6 -7.72 22.91 7.34
N GLY A 7 -7.17 21.75 7.71
CA GLY A 7 -7.79 20.44 7.47
C GLY A 7 -7.97 20.11 5.99
N ARG A 8 -7.02 20.53 5.14
CA ARG A 8 -7.11 20.37 3.67
C ARG A 8 -5.86 19.71 3.11
N SER A 9 -5.99 19.06 1.95
CA SER A 9 -4.82 18.57 1.21
C SER A 9 -3.97 19.74 0.75
N VAL A 10 -2.65 19.63 0.89
CA VAL A 10 -1.68 20.61 0.36
C VAL A 10 -1.47 20.40 -1.15
N GLY A 11 -1.71 19.18 -1.65
CA GLY A 11 -1.56 18.84 -3.05
C GLY A 11 -2.90 18.61 -3.76
N GLY A 12 -2.88 18.79 -5.07
CA GLY A 12 -4.00 18.46 -5.95
C GLY A 12 -3.68 18.85 -7.39
N CYS A 13 -4.48 18.35 -8.32
CA CYS A 13 -4.44 18.78 -9.71
C CYS A 13 -5.84 18.67 -10.32
N THR A 14 -6.09 19.49 -11.33
CA THR A 14 -7.26 19.37 -12.19
C THR A 14 -6.85 18.65 -13.46
N TYR A 15 -7.64 17.67 -13.89
CA TYR A 15 -7.41 16.93 -15.12
C TYR A 15 -8.47 17.29 -16.17
N TYR A 16 -8.02 17.49 -17.40
CA TYR A 16 -8.87 17.67 -18.57
C TYR A 16 -8.63 16.55 -19.59
N VAL A 17 -9.71 16.06 -20.21
CA VAL A 17 -9.66 15.02 -21.26
C VAL A 17 -8.89 15.52 -22.49
N ALA A 18 -9.10 16.79 -22.84
CA ALA A 18 -8.37 17.53 -23.85
C ALA A 18 -7.85 18.84 -23.26
N HIS A 19 -6.83 19.44 -23.87
CA HIS A 19 -6.37 20.75 -23.42
C HIS A 19 -7.55 21.73 -23.49
N PRO A 20 -7.82 22.55 -22.46
CA PRO A 20 -8.99 23.44 -22.43
C PRO A 20 -9.04 24.44 -23.59
N GLY A 21 -7.90 24.72 -24.23
CA GLY A 21 -7.81 25.43 -25.51
C GLY A 21 -8.22 24.64 -26.76
N GLY A 22 -8.93 23.51 -26.63
CA GLY A 22 -9.48 22.73 -27.75
C GLY A 22 -8.47 21.88 -28.53
N ARG A 23 -7.28 21.62 -27.97
CA ARG A 23 -6.24 20.80 -28.62
C ARG A 23 -6.28 19.37 -28.07
N SER A 24 -6.50 18.40 -28.95
CA SER A 24 -6.43 16.96 -28.66
C SER A 24 -5.62 16.25 -29.74
N TYR A 25 -5.01 15.13 -29.36
CA TYR A 25 -4.27 14.27 -30.27
C TYR A 25 -5.05 12.97 -30.45
N ASP A 26 -5.25 12.55 -31.69
CA ASP A 26 -5.93 11.28 -32.01
C ASP A 26 -4.94 10.11 -32.10
N ASP A 27 -3.67 10.40 -32.41
CA ASP A 27 -2.61 9.40 -32.55
C ASP A 27 -1.93 9.06 -31.22
N PHE A 28 -1.28 7.89 -31.15
CA PHE A 28 -0.44 7.51 -30.02
C PHE A 28 0.87 8.34 -29.95
N PRO A 29 1.47 8.50 -28.77
CA PRO A 29 2.74 9.21 -28.64
C PRO A 29 3.87 8.40 -29.30
N VAL A 30 4.66 9.07 -30.15
CA VAL A 30 5.77 8.45 -30.89
C VAL A 30 7.05 8.26 -30.06
N ASN A 31 7.18 8.99 -28.95
CA ASN A 31 8.31 8.93 -28.03
C ASN A 31 7.90 9.41 -26.62
N ASP A 32 8.82 9.26 -25.66
CA ASP A 32 8.60 9.64 -24.25
C ASP A 32 8.31 11.13 -24.08
N TYR A 33 9.03 11.98 -24.82
CA TYR A 33 8.84 13.43 -24.78
C TYR A 33 7.45 13.87 -25.25
N ALA A 34 6.93 13.23 -26.30
CA ALA A 34 5.58 13.46 -26.81
C ALA A 34 4.52 12.99 -25.81
N ALA A 35 4.75 11.86 -25.13
CA ALA A 35 3.87 11.38 -24.08
C ALA A 35 3.85 12.34 -22.88
N GLU A 36 5.02 12.80 -22.43
CA GLU A 36 5.15 13.71 -21.30
C GLU A 36 4.52 15.07 -21.58
N THR A 37 4.77 15.66 -22.76
CA THR A 37 4.15 16.93 -23.17
C THR A 37 2.62 16.83 -23.17
N ARG A 38 2.07 15.70 -23.64
CA ARG A 38 0.62 15.43 -23.63
C ARG A 38 0.08 15.25 -22.22
N ARG A 39 0.88 14.73 -21.29
CA ARG A 39 0.51 14.65 -19.87
C ARG A 39 0.47 16.05 -19.26
N MET A 40 1.51 16.84 -19.42
CA MET A 40 1.57 18.21 -18.85
C MET A 40 0.41 19.10 -19.33
N THR A 41 0.00 18.97 -20.59
CA THR A 41 -1.12 19.76 -21.14
C THR A 41 -2.50 19.41 -20.54
N ARG A 42 -2.66 18.22 -19.95
CA ARG A 42 -3.93 17.77 -19.35
C ARG A 42 -4.05 18.06 -17.86
N PHE A 43 -2.92 18.20 -17.16
CA PHE A 43 -2.89 18.38 -15.71
C PHE A 43 -2.50 19.80 -15.35
N TRP A 44 -3.38 20.48 -14.63
CA TRP A 44 -3.09 21.78 -14.03
C TRP A 44 -2.93 21.63 -12.53
N ASP A 45 -1.94 22.32 -11.96
CA ASP A 45 -1.70 22.38 -10.52
C ASP A 45 -2.71 23.27 -9.79
N TYR A 46 -3.44 24.13 -10.51
CA TYR A 46 -4.53 24.96 -9.99
C TYR A 46 -5.93 24.44 -10.36
N GLY A 47 -6.96 25.08 -9.79
CA GLY A 47 -8.38 24.78 -10.06
C GLY A 47 -8.93 23.56 -9.33
N HIS A 48 -8.11 22.85 -8.56
CA HIS A 48 -8.57 21.73 -7.75
C HIS A 48 -9.24 22.24 -6.47
N THR A 49 -10.30 21.57 -6.02
CA THR A 49 -11.03 21.90 -4.79
C THR A 49 -10.78 20.83 -3.73
N PRO A 50 -9.78 21.00 -2.84
CA PRO A 50 -9.52 20.03 -1.80
C PRO A 50 -10.68 20.04 -0.81
N GLY A 51 -11.35 18.89 -0.67
CA GLY A 51 -12.39 18.69 0.34
C GLY A 51 -11.85 18.82 1.76
N VAL A 52 -12.74 19.03 2.73
CA VAL A 52 -12.38 19.01 4.16
C VAL A 52 -11.99 17.59 4.54
N ILE A 53 -10.77 17.42 5.03
CA ILE A 53 -10.26 16.15 5.51
C ILE A 53 -10.44 16.11 7.03
N ILE A 54 -11.37 15.30 7.50
CA ILE A 54 -11.46 14.97 8.92
C ILE A 54 -10.34 13.99 9.22
N ARG A 55 -9.28 14.48 9.87
CA ARG A 55 -8.19 13.63 10.30
C ARG A 55 -8.71 12.72 11.42
N PRO A 56 -8.64 11.38 11.30
CA PRO A 56 -8.81 10.53 12.47
C PRO A 56 -7.77 10.94 13.52
N PRO A 57 -8.13 10.94 14.82
CA PRO A 57 -7.18 11.31 15.86
C PRO A 57 -5.92 10.47 15.69
N LEU A 58 -4.78 11.15 15.68
CA LEU A 58 -3.50 10.47 15.72
C LEU A 58 -3.51 9.63 17.01
N ALA A 59 -3.39 8.32 16.89
CA ALA A 59 -3.32 7.43 18.04
C ALA A 59 -1.96 7.63 18.75
N THR A 60 -1.78 8.79 19.38
CA THR A 60 -0.58 9.16 20.15
C THR A 60 -0.84 9.11 21.64
N THR A 61 -2.07 8.87 22.07
CA THR A 61 -2.43 8.68 23.48
C THR A 61 -2.63 7.19 23.77
N PRO A 62 -1.84 6.58 24.68
CA PRO A 62 -2.24 5.34 25.34
C PRO A 62 -3.30 5.65 26.40
N VAL A 63 -4.40 6.29 26.01
CA VAL A 63 -5.51 6.62 26.92
C VAL A 63 -6.75 5.86 26.45
N ALA A 64 -6.94 4.72 27.11
CA ALA A 64 -8.19 4.03 27.39
C ALA A 64 -9.28 3.98 26.29
N ALA A 65 -9.54 2.74 25.85
CA ALA A 65 -10.88 2.22 25.56
C ALA A 65 -11.62 2.75 24.31
N SER A 66 -11.07 2.46 23.14
CA SER A 66 -11.88 1.80 22.12
C SER A 66 -11.41 0.35 22.06
N GLU A 67 -12.31 -0.60 22.27
CA GLU A 67 -12.00 -2.05 22.24
C GLU A 67 -11.45 -2.52 20.88
N LYS A 68 -11.48 -1.65 19.86
CA LYS A 68 -10.97 -1.92 18.52
C LYS A 68 -9.76 -1.02 18.26
N PRO A 69 -8.52 -1.56 18.29
CA PRO A 69 -7.36 -0.80 17.85
C PRO A 69 -7.54 -0.40 16.38
N LEU A 70 -7.41 0.90 16.08
CA LEU A 70 -7.38 1.48 14.72
C LEU A 70 -6.24 0.90 13.86
N LEU A 71 -5.28 0.23 14.48
CA LEU A 71 -4.31 -0.60 13.78
C LEU A 71 -4.97 -1.95 13.47
N ALA A 72 -5.72 -2.01 12.37
CA ALA A 72 -6.16 -3.28 11.81
C ALA A 72 -4.91 -4.14 11.57
N LYS A 73 -4.71 -5.15 12.41
CA LYS A 73 -3.70 -6.18 12.16
C LYS A 73 -4.14 -6.90 10.88
N PHE A 74 -3.43 -6.65 9.78
CA PHE A 74 -3.66 -7.35 8.53
C PHE A 74 -3.14 -8.78 8.67
N SER A 75 -4.02 -9.71 8.96
CA SER A 75 -3.75 -11.14 8.91
C SER A 75 -4.34 -11.71 7.63
N ILE A 76 -3.50 -12.29 6.77
CA ILE A 76 -3.93 -12.97 5.53
C ILE A 76 -4.91 -14.11 5.86
N THR A 77 -4.79 -14.71 7.04
CA THR A 77 -5.62 -15.81 7.51
C THR A 77 -6.31 -15.41 8.81
N ASN A 78 -7.59 -15.74 8.96
CA ASN A 78 -8.35 -15.59 10.22
C ASN A 78 -7.88 -16.50 11.36
N ALA A 79 -6.80 -17.27 11.14
CA ALA A 79 -6.22 -18.15 12.13
C ALA A 79 -5.42 -17.34 13.16
N VAL A 80 -5.69 -17.60 14.44
CA VAL A 80 -4.85 -17.07 15.53
C VAL A 80 -3.42 -17.55 15.30
N PRO A 81 -2.40 -16.68 15.32
CA PRO A 81 -1.01 -17.08 15.19
C PRO A 81 -0.68 -18.04 16.34
N ARG A 82 -0.57 -19.32 16.02
CA ARG A 82 -0.12 -20.34 16.96
C ARG A 82 1.41 -20.33 16.93
N ALA A 83 2.05 -20.58 18.08
CA ALA A 83 3.45 -20.94 18.08
C ALA A 83 3.60 -22.15 17.15
N MET A 84 4.21 -21.94 15.99
CA MET A 84 4.46 -23.03 15.06
C MET A 84 5.59 -23.84 15.67
N ALA A 85 5.24 -24.90 16.40
CA ALA A 85 6.21 -25.96 16.62
C ALA A 85 6.63 -26.45 15.23
N PRO A 86 7.95 -26.62 14.97
CA PRO A 86 8.39 -27.17 13.70
C PRO A 86 7.66 -28.51 13.48
N PRO A 87 7.26 -28.80 12.23
CA PRO A 87 6.63 -30.09 11.92
C PRO A 87 7.54 -31.22 12.42
N ALA A 88 6.94 -32.28 12.95
CA ALA A 88 7.70 -33.45 13.39
C ALA A 88 8.53 -33.96 12.20
N GLU A 89 9.83 -34.10 12.40
CA GLU A 89 10.71 -34.67 11.37
C GLU A 89 10.26 -36.12 11.10
N GLU A 90 9.82 -36.40 9.88
CA GLU A 90 9.51 -37.75 9.44
C GLU A 90 10.82 -38.44 9.02
N LEU A 91 11.07 -39.65 9.53
CA LEU A 91 12.21 -40.46 9.10
C LEU A 91 12.05 -40.80 7.61
N SER A 92 13.07 -40.50 6.80
CA SER A 92 13.02 -40.70 5.36
C SER A 92 12.90 -42.19 5.00
N THR A 93 11.76 -42.59 4.45
CA THR A 93 11.51 -43.96 3.96
C THR A 93 12.32 -44.30 2.70
N GLU A 94 12.76 -43.27 1.96
CA GLU A 94 13.54 -43.41 0.72
C GLU A 94 15.00 -43.80 1.00
N TYR A 95 15.54 -43.39 2.15
CA TYR A 95 16.90 -43.69 2.59
C TYR A 95 16.89 -44.22 4.03
N PRO A 96 16.39 -45.44 4.26
CA PRO A 96 16.18 -45.97 5.61
C PRO A 96 17.49 -46.22 6.39
N PHE A 97 18.63 -46.28 5.70
CA PHE A 97 19.94 -46.59 6.28
C PHE A 97 20.94 -45.43 6.27
N THR A 98 20.52 -44.22 5.89
CA THR A 98 21.41 -43.06 5.99
C THR A 98 21.53 -42.64 7.44
N LEU A 99 22.76 -42.71 7.97
CA LEU A 99 23.10 -42.27 9.32
C LEU A 99 22.95 -40.74 9.42
N ASP A 100 21.86 -40.26 10.03
CA ASP A 100 21.69 -38.85 10.34
C ASP A 100 22.43 -38.50 11.65
N LEU A 101 23.54 -37.76 11.52
CA LEU A 101 24.39 -37.35 12.65
C LEU A 101 23.73 -36.29 13.56
N ARG A 102 22.58 -35.72 13.17
CA ARG A 102 21.81 -34.78 14.01
C ARG A 102 21.13 -35.50 15.17
N HIS A 103 20.81 -36.78 15.00
CA HIS A 103 20.18 -37.61 16.01
C HIS A 103 21.29 -38.35 16.77
N ARG A 104 21.61 -37.88 17.99
CA ARG A 104 22.49 -38.63 18.89
C ARG A 104 21.73 -39.85 19.37
N ASN A 105 22.00 -41.01 18.77
CA ASN A 105 21.47 -42.29 19.24
C ASN A 105 21.98 -42.52 20.67
N CYS A 106 21.06 -42.56 21.64
CA CYS A 106 21.29 -42.96 23.03
C CYS A 106 21.44 -44.47 23.14
#